data_AF-A0A950EL68-F1
#
_entry.id   AF-A0A950EL68-F1
#
_cell.length_a   1.000
_cell.length_b   1.000
_cell.length_c   1.000
_cell.angle_alpha   90.00
_cell.angle_beta   90.00
_cell.angle_gamma   90.00
#
_symmetry.space_group_name_H-M   'P 1'
#
loop_
_entity.id
_entity.type
_entity.pdbx_description
1 polymer ?
#
loop_
_entity_poly.entity_id
_entity_poly.type
_entity_poly.pdbx_seq_one_letter_code
_entity_poly.pdbx_strand_id
1 'polypeptide(L)'
;SVEAMKTGAIEFLTKPFRDQHLLDAIQQGIALDRQRRAQDAQLQELRQRWESLSGGEQAVVTGVVRGLLNKQIAAELEVSEITVKVRRAQAMRKMQAGSLAELVRVLERLDIR
;
A
#
# COMPACT_ATOMS: atom_id res chain seq x y z
N SER A 1 30.01 -16.45 -6.56
CA SER A 1 29.02 -16.98 -5.58
C SER A 1 28.43 -15.92 -4.67
N VAL A 2 29.20 -14.98 -4.13
CA VAL A 2 28.68 -13.91 -3.23
C VAL A 2 27.76 -12.91 -3.96
N GLU A 3 28.02 -12.65 -5.25
CA GLU A 3 27.23 -11.70 -6.06
C GLU A 3 25.80 -12.19 -6.35
N ALA A 4 25.60 -13.49 -6.55
CA ALA A 4 24.28 -14.07 -6.81
C ALA A 4 23.34 -13.92 -5.59
N MET A 5 23.86 -14.06 -4.36
CA MET A 5 23.06 -13.82 -3.15
C MET A 5 22.70 -12.34 -2.99
N LYS A 6 23.58 -11.42 -3.42
CA LYS A 6 23.33 -9.98 -3.39
C LYS A 6 22.22 -9.56 -4.37
N THR A 7 22.03 -10.31 -5.46
CA THR A 7 20.97 -10.04 -6.46
C THR A 7 19.67 -10.80 -6.20
N GLY A 8 19.52 -11.45 -5.04
CA GLY A 8 18.28 -12.09 -4.62
C GLY A 8 18.19 -13.59 -4.92
N ALA A 9 19.31 -14.26 -5.21
CA ALA A 9 19.33 -15.72 -5.22
C ALA A 9 18.97 -16.26 -3.83
N ILE A 10 18.04 -17.21 -3.82
CA ILE A 10 17.45 -17.78 -2.60
C ILE A 10 18.43 -18.78 -1.99
N GLU A 11 19.09 -19.59 -2.81
CA GLU A 11 20.09 -20.55 -2.38
C GLU A 11 21.12 -20.82 -3.48
N PHE A 12 22.34 -21.19 -3.10
CA PHE A 12 23.43 -21.53 -4.02
C PHE A 12 23.92 -22.95 -3.72
N LEU A 13 23.72 -23.88 -4.67
CA LEU A 13 24.10 -25.28 -4.54
C LEU A 13 25.35 -25.59 -5.38
N THR A 14 26.46 -25.95 -4.75
CA THR A 14 27.68 -26.40 -5.42
C THR A 14 27.60 -27.88 -5.76
N LYS A 15 28.01 -28.25 -6.98
CA LYS A 15 28.07 -29.66 -7.38
C LYS A 15 29.23 -30.39 -6.68
N PRO A 16 29.07 -31.68 -6.35
CA PRO A 16 27.83 -32.46 -6.42
C PRO A 16 26.88 -32.07 -5.26
N PHE A 17 25.60 -31.87 -5.59
CA PHE A 17 24.54 -31.64 -4.59
C PHE A 17 23.54 -32.80 -4.60
N ARG A 18 22.73 -32.91 -3.55
CA ARG A 18 21.66 -33.91 -3.44
C ARG A 18 20.38 -33.38 -4.06
N ASP A 19 19.64 -34.22 -4.76
CA ASP A 19 18.36 -33.84 -5.39
C ASP A 19 17.38 -33.26 -4.38
N GLN A 20 17.33 -33.80 -3.16
CA GLN A 20 16.49 -33.28 -2.09
C GLN A 20 16.81 -31.82 -1.74
N HIS A 21 18.10 -31.44 -1.69
CA HIS A 21 18.48 -30.05 -1.38
C HIS A 21 18.03 -29.09 -2.48
N LEU A 22 18.05 -29.53 -3.74
CA LEU A 22 17.51 -28.75 -4.85
C LEU A 22 15.99 -28.59 -4.74
N LEU A 23 15.27 -29.66 -4.41
CA LEU A 23 13.83 -29.62 -4.23
C LEU A 23 13.43 -28.70 -3.05
N ASP A 24 14.15 -28.76 -1.94
CA ASP A 24 13.91 -27.92 -0.77
C ASP A 24 14.15 -26.43 -1.11
N ALA A 25 15.25 -26.11 -1.80
CA ALA A 25 15.56 -24.76 -2.25
C ALA A 25 14.47 -24.19 -3.20
N ILE A 26 13.97 -25.01 -4.13
CA ILE A 26 12.88 -24.63 -5.02
C ILE A 26 11.59 -24.36 -4.24
N GLN A 27 11.23 -25.23 -3.29
CA GLN A 27 10.02 -25.06 -2.48
C GLN A 27 10.08 -23.80 -1.63
N GLN A 28 11.22 -23.53 -0.99
CA GLN A 28 11.46 -22.28 -0.26
C GLN A 28 11.31 -21.07 -1.18
N GLY A 29 11.86 -21.15 -2.39
CA GLY A 29 11.76 -20.07 -3.36
C GLY A 29 10.33 -19.76 -3.78
N ILE A 30 9.54 -20.80 -4.06
CA ILE A 30 8.12 -20.66 -4.41
C ILE A 30 7.32 -20.06 -3.24
N ALA A 31 7.61 -20.49 -2.00
CA ALA A 31 6.92 -19.95 -0.82
C ALA A 31 7.20 -18.45 -0.63
N LEU A 32 8.46 -18.04 -0.75
CA LEU A 32 8.86 -16.63 -0.67
C LEU A 32 8.22 -15.79 -1.78
N ASP A 33 8.20 -16.31 -3.01
CA ASP A 33 7.59 -15.66 -4.16
C ASP A 33 6.06 -15.51 -4.01
N ARG A 34 5.37 -16.50 -3.45
CA ARG A 34 3.95 -16.38 -3.10
C ARG A 34 3.71 -15.27 -2.08
N GLN A 35 4.53 -15.19 -1.04
CA GLN A 35 4.39 -14.15 -0.03
C GLN A 35 4.61 -12.75 -0.63
N ARG A 36 5.66 -12.58 -1.46
CA ARG A 36 5.93 -11.32 -2.17
C ARG A 36 4.75 -10.90 -3.04
N ARG A 37 4.26 -11.80 -3.89
CA ARG A 37 3.10 -11.51 -4.74
C ARG A 37 1.84 -11.14 -3.96
N ALA A 38 1.60 -11.78 -2.81
CA ALA A 38 0.48 -11.43 -1.96
C ALA A 38 0.61 -10.00 -1.38
N GLN A 39 1.81 -9.61 -0.96
CA GLN A 39 2.09 -8.25 -0.48
C GLN A 39 1.96 -7.22 -1.61
N ASP A 40 2.49 -7.53 -2.80
CA ASP A 40 2.38 -6.66 -3.97
C ASP A 40 0.93 -6.48 -4.41
N ALA A 41 0.14 -7.56 -4.42
CA ALA A 41 -1.28 -7.52 -4.74
C ALA A 41 -2.06 -6.63 -3.76
N GLN A 42 -1.78 -6.74 -2.45
CA GLN A 42 -2.38 -5.85 -1.45
C GLN A 42 -2.02 -4.38 -1.69
N LEU A 43 -0.74 -4.09 -1.99
CA LEU A 43 -0.31 -2.72 -2.26
C LEU A 43 -0.95 -2.17 -3.54
N GLN A 44 -1.06 -3.00 -4.58
CA GLN A 44 -1.72 -2.65 -5.82
C GLN A 44 -3.22 -2.36 -5.62
N GLU A 45 -3.90 -3.15 -4.78
CA GLU A 45 -5.30 -2.89 -4.43
C GLU A 45 -5.46 -1.55 -3.72
N LEU A 46 -4.57 -1.22 -2.77
CA LEU A 46 -4.59 0.09 -2.09
C LEU A 46 -4.35 1.24 -3.07
N ARG A 47 -3.44 1.08 -4.05
CA ARG A 47 -3.19 2.07 -5.11
C ARG A 47 -4.42 2.26 -5.99
N GLN A 48 -5.08 1.19 -6.41
CA GLN A 48 -6.32 1.27 -7.20
C GLN A 48 -7.44 2.00 -6.45
N ARG A 49 -7.58 1.73 -5.14
CA ARG A 49 -8.53 2.48 -4.30
C ARG A 49 -8.19 3.96 -4.29
N TRP A 50 -6.92 4.33 -4.08
CA TRP A 50 -6.47 5.72 -4.11
C TRP A 50 -6.72 6.41 -5.46
N GLU A 51 -6.44 5.73 -6.57
CA GLU A 51 -6.68 6.22 -7.92
C GLU A 51 -8.17 6.38 -8.25
N SER A 52 -9.06 5.66 -7.56
CA SER A 52 -10.52 5.82 -7.68
C SER A 52 -11.07 7.09 -7.03
N LEU A 53 -10.26 7.77 -6.20
CA LEU A 53 -10.62 9.06 -5.62
C LEU A 53 -10.44 10.16 -6.68
N SER A 54 -11.43 11.03 -6.77
CA SER A 54 -11.30 12.30 -7.47
C SER A 54 -10.25 13.18 -6.80
N GLY A 55 -9.65 14.11 -7.53
CA GLY A 55 -8.67 15.04 -6.96
C GLY A 55 -9.20 15.81 -5.75
N GLY A 56 -10.50 16.14 -5.74
CA GLY A 56 -11.14 16.78 -4.57
C GLY A 56 -11.28 15.86 -3.35
N GLU A 57 -11.50 14.56 -3.55
CA GLU A 57 -11.51 13.57 -2.47
C GLU A 57 -10.08 13.34 -1.94
N GLN A 58 -9.09 13.22 -2.82
CA GLN A 58 -7.67 13.09 -2.45
C GLN A 58 -7.21 14.29 -1.61
N ALA A 59 -7.52 15.51 -2.05
CA ALA A 59 -7.15 16.72 -1.33
C ALA A 59 -7.78 16.78 0.08
N VAL A 60 -9.04 16.38 0.22
CA VAL A 60 -9.70 16.28 1.53
C VAL A 60 -9.02 15.22 2.41
N VAL A 61 -8.72 14.04 1.87
CA VAL A 61 -8.04 12.97 2.62
C VAL A 61 -6.67 13.42 3.12
N THR A 62 -5.87 14.05 2.25
CA THR A 62 -4.55 14.58 2.61
C THR A 62 -4.66 15.62 3.73
N GLY A 63 -5.62 16.55 3.65
CA GLY A 63 -5.85 17.53 4.71
C GLY A 63 -6.26 16.89 6.04
N VAL A 64 -7.16 15.90 6.01
CA VAL A 64 -7.62 15.19 7.21
C VAL A 64 -6.46 14.43 7.88
N VAL A 65 -5.59 13.80 7.10
CA VAL A 65 -4.43 13.02 7.61
C VAL A 65 -3.37 13.93 8.22
N ARG A 66 -3.24 15.16 7.71
CA ARG A 66 -2.42 16.22 8.32
C ARG A 66 -3.03 16.80 9.59
N GLY A 67 -4.23 16.35 10.00
CA GLY A 67 -4.91 16.81 11.20
C GLY A 67 -5.66 18.12 11.03
N LEU A 68 -5.90 18.58 9.80
CA LEU A 68 -6.65 19.80 9.55
C LEU A 68 -8.13 19.61 9.89
N LEU A 69 -8.73 20.68 10.43
CA LEU A 69 -10.16 20.74 10.68
C LEU A 69 -10.93 20.88 9.37
N ASN A 70 -12.17 20.38 9.31
CA ASN A 70 -13.03 20.49 8.12
C ASN A 70 -13.14 21.94 7.62
N LYS A 71 -13.18 22.93 8.53
CA LYS A 71 -13.20 24.35 8.20
C LYS A 71 -11.92 24.83 7.51
N GLN A 72 -10.75 24.34 7.93
CA GLN A 72 -9.46 24.70 7.31
C GLN A 72 -9.36 24.09 5.92
N ILE A 73 -9.70 22.81 5.78
CA ILE A 73 -9.74 22.12 4.48
C ILE A 73 -10.73 22.80 3.53
N ALA A 74 -11.90 23.21 4.04
CA ALA A 74 -12.90 23.94 3.25
C ALA A 74 -12.35 25.27 2.73
N ALA A 75 -11.61 26.01 3.57
CA ALA A 75 -10.97 27.26 3.18
C ALA A 75 -9.85 27.04 2.14
N GLU A 76 -8.99 26.03 2.34
CA GLU A 76 -7.89 25.72 1.40
C GLU A 76 -8.39 25.25 0.03
N LEU A 77 -9.50 24.52 0.00
CA LEU A 77 -10.07 23.98 -1.23
C LEU A 77 -11.17 24.88 -1.84
N GLU A 78 -11.42 26.05 -1.25
CA GLU A 78 -12.48 27.00 -1.67
C GLU A 78 -13.86 26.34 -1.83
N VAL A 79 -14.22 25.46 -0.89
CA VAL A 79 -15.52 24.76 -0.86
C VAL A 79 -16.23 24.94 0.47
N SER A 80 -17.50 24.53 0.55
CA SER A 80 -18.23 24.51 1.82
C SER A 80 -17.75 23.38 2.74
N GLU A 81 -17.86 23.56 4.06
CA GLU A 81 -17.61 22.49 5.03
C GLU A 81 -18.50 21.26 4.81
N ILE A 82 -19.73 21.46 4.30
CA ILE A 82 -20.64 20.37 3.94
C ILE A 82 -20.06 19.55 2.79
N THR A 83 -19.47 20.21 1.78
CA THR A 83 -18.78 19.54 0.67
C THR A 83 -17.60 18.71 1.17
N VAL A 84 -16.81 19.23 2.12
CA VAL A 84 -15.71 18.48 2.74
C VAL A 84 -16.23 17.24 3.46
N LYS A 85 -17.32 17.35 4.24
CA LYS A 85 -17.93 16.19 4.91
C LYS A 85 -18.40 15.12 3.93
N VAL A 86 -19.04 15.51 2.83
CA VAL A 86 -19.50 14.59 1.78
C VAL A 86 -18.32 13.90 1.11
N ARG A 87 -17.31 14.66 0.67
CA ARG A 87 -16.10 14.11 0.04
C ARG A 87 -15.34 13.19 0.98
N ARG A 88 -15.22 13.55 2.27
CA ARG A 88 -14.61 12.69 3.30
C ARG A 88 -15.36 11.37 3.44
N ALA A 89 -16.69 11.38 3.49
CA ALA A 89 -17.49 10.16 3.59
C ALA A 89 -17.35 9.28 2.34
N GLN A 90 -17.30 9.88 1.15
CA GLN A 90 -17.06 9.18 -0.11
C GLN A 90 -15.66 8.57 -0.16
N ALA A 91 -14.64 9.34 0.23
CA ALA A 91 -13.26 8.88 0.26
C ALA A 91 -13.06 7.73 1.26
N MET A 92 -13.63 7.82 2.48
CA MET A 92 -13.60 6.72 3.46
C MET A 92 -14.22 5.44 2.89
N ARG A 93 -15.35 5.55 2.17
CA ARG A 93 -16.00 4.41 1.51
C ARG A 93 -15.14 3.81 0.39
N LYS A 94 -14.58 4.64 -0.48
CA LYS A 94 -13.73 4.20 -1.61
C LYS A 94 -12.42 3.58 -1.14
N MET A 95 -11.81 4.15 -0.11
CA MET A 95 -10.63 3.60 0.55
C MET A 95 -10.95 2.36 1.40
N GLN A 96 -12.24 2.10 1.66
CA GLN A 96 -12.74 1.09 2.59
C GLN A 96 -12.14 1.22 3.99
N ALA A 97 -11.88 2.45 4.43
CA ALA A 97 -11.38 2.72 5.77
C ALA A 97 -12.57 2.93 6.73
N GLY A 98 -12.62 2.14 7.81
CA GLY A 98 -13.62 2.26 8.88
C GLY A 98 -13.26 3.34 9.90
N SER A 99 -12.01 3.79 9.94
CA SER A 99 -11.54 4.83 10.86
C SER A 99 -10.48 5.74 10.25
N LEU A 100 -10.28 6.91 10.85
CA LEU A 100 -9.19 7.81 10.47
C LEU A 100 -7.82 7.13 10.66
N ALA A 101 -7.63 6.39 11.74
CA ALA A 101 -6.36 5.69 12.00
C ALA A 101 -6.06 4.65 10.91
N GLU A 102 -7.08 3.95 10.41
CA GLU A 102 -6.93 3.02 9.29
C GLU A 102 -6.57 3.75 7.99
N LEU A 103 -7.22 4.88 7.71
CA LEU A 103 -6.91 5.70 6.55
C LEU A 103 -5.46 6.20 6.57
N VAL A 104 -4.96 6.66 7.74
CA VAL A 104 -3.56 7.07 7.91
C VAL A 104 -2.61 5.91 7.60
N ARG A 105 -2.84 4.71 8.15
CA ARG A 105 -2.01 3.53 7.86
C ARG A 105 -1.99 3.16 6.39
N VAL A 106 -3.12 3.28 5.70
CA VAL A 106 -3.19 3.01 4.26
C VAL A 106 -2.34 4.00 3.48
N LEU A 107 -2.40 5.29 3.81
CA LEU A 107 -1.62 6.33 3.13
C LEU A 107 -0.13 6.23 3.43
N GLU A 108 0.25 5.88 4.66
CA GLU A 108 1.63 5.57 5.01
C GLU A 108 2.17 4.41 4.18
N ARG A 109 1.38 3.34 3.98
CA ARG A 109 1.77 2.22 3.10
C ARG A 109 1.90 2.61 1.62
N LEU A 110 1.22 3.67 1.20
CA LEU A 110 1.27 4.22 -0.15
C LEU A 110 2.31 5.34 -0.31
N ASP A 111 3.03 5.71 0.75
CA ASP A 111 3.95 6.86 0.81
C ASP A 111 3.30 8.21 0.44
N ILE A 112 2.02 8.39 0.80
CA ILE A 112 1.26 9.62 0.54
C ILE A 112 1.23 10.47 1.82
N ARG A 113 1.75 11.71 1.76
CA ARG A 113 1.89 12.65 2.90
C ARG A 113 1.15 13.98 2.70
#